data_AF-A0A2G2D0J8-F1
#
_entry.id   AF-A0A2G2D0J8-F1
#
_cell.length_a   1.000
_cell.length_b   1.000
_cell.length_c   1.000
_cell.angle_alpha   90.00
_cell.angle_beta   90.00
_cell.angle_gamma   90.00
#
_symmetry.space_group_name_H-M   'P 1'
#
loop_
_entity.id
_entity.type
_entity.pdbx_description
1 polymer ?
#
loop_
_entity_poly.entity_id
_entity_poly.type
_entity_poly.pdbx_seq_one_letter_code
_entity_poly.pdbx_strand_id
1 'polypeptide(L)'
;MVENIFAEFTRDTPAGLSALILGLVFLGFLFEKLPPAAVATAGAAAFLLLGYVTTEEVLEVFSNPAPITIAAMFILSSALVSTGVLDAASSYFVGLSERRGPIAIALLLLGAALASGLMNNTPLVIVLIPIISKMAQALKIASSRVLIPLSYMAILGGTLTLIGTSTNLLIDGVAQREGMEPMRMLELLPFGLVALVVGGLTLLLLGPRLLPAHMGSGEAIDDSATQFMSEVKILAPAGTEAETGSTGRPLSDFSALSKTRVLGILRGTERLKPEPELELHTNDLVIFHANQSELLTLRDHPNYLLGYFKTLLASADQ
;
A
#
# COMPACT_ATOMS: atom_id res chain seq x y z
N MET A 1 -13.25 45.64 -20.45
CA MET A 1 -13.76 46.39 -19.27
C MET A 1 -13.69 45.55 -18.00
N VAL A 2 -14.13 44.29 -18.01
CA VAL A 2 -13.95 43.36 -16.87
C VAL A 2 -12.48 43.02 -16.60
N GLU A 3 -11.66 42.84 -17.65
CA GLU A 3 -10.19 42.66 -17.52
C GLU A 3 -9.51 43.81 -16.78
N ASN A 4 -9.88 45.07 -17.04
CA ASN A 4 -9.27 46.22 -16.37
C ASN A 4 -9.67 46.30 -14.89
N ILE A 5 -10.91 45.97 -14.54
CA ILE A 5 -11.37 46.02 -13.13
C ILE A 5 -10.71 44.91 -12.30
N PHE A 6 -10.56 43.71 -12.87
CA PHE A 6 -9.86 42.61 -12.19
C PHE A 6 -8.37 42.89 -12.02
N ALA A 7 -7.71 43.44 -13.05
CA ALA A 7 -6.30 43.83 -13.01
C ALA A 7 -6.02 45.00 -12.06
N GLU A 8 -7.01 45.89 -11.86
CA GLU A 8 -6.93 47.02 -10.92
C GLU A 8 -7.20 46.55 -9.47
N PHE A 9 -8.12 45.59 -9.25
CA PHE A 9 -8.39 45.00 -7.94
C PHE A 9 -7.24 44.10 -7.42
N THR A 10 -6.59 43.34 -8.31
CA THR A 10 -5.39 42.55 -7.95
C THR A 10 -4.17 43.42 -7.66
N ARG A 11 -4.15 44.67 -8.14
CA ARG A 11 -3.07 45.66 -7.90
C ARG A 11 -3.09 46.24 -6.48
N ASP A 12 -4.27 46.41 -5.89
CA ASP A 12 -4.43 47.05 -4.57
C ASP A 12 -4.44 46.08 -3.38
N THR A 13 -4.64 44.77 -3.59
CA THR A 13 -4.54 43.72 -2.54
C THR A 13 -3.75 42.44 -2.95
N PRO A 14 -2.57 42.55 -3.60
CA PRO A 14 -1.85 41.41 -4.15
C PRO A 14 -1.39 40.40 -3.09
N ALA A 15 -1.00 40.88 -1.89
CA ALA A 15 -0.48 40.03 -0.82
C ALA A 15 -1.58 39.22 -0.10
N GLY A 16 -2.78 39.80 0.09
CA GLY A 16 -3.85 39.14 0.84
C GLY A 16 -4.46 37.96 0.07
N LEU A 17 -4.71 38.15 -1.23
CA LEU A 17 -5.31 37.13 -2.06
C LEU A 17 -4.34 35.99 -2.39
N SER A 18 -3.07 36.31 -2.64
CA SER A 18 -2.02 35.30 -2.82
C SER A 18 -1.80 34.47 -1.54
N ALA A 19 -1.77 35.10 -0.37
CA ALA A 19 -1.70 34.41 0.92
C ALA A 19 -2.93 33.52 1.17
N LEU A 20 -4.13 33.97 0.77
CA LEU A 20 -5.35 33.16 0.85
C LEU A 20 -5.27 31.92 -0.04
N ILE A 21 -4.87 32.06 -1.30
CA ILE A 21 -4.71 30.93 -2.23
C ILE A 21 -3.69 29.94 -1.67
N LEU A 22 -2.55 30.43 -1.19
CA LEU A 22 -1.53 29.59 -0.59
C LEU A 22 -2.04 28.88 0.67
N GLY A 23 -2.79 29.59 1.53
CA GLY A 23 -3.46 29.01 2.70
C GLY A 23 -4.45 27.91 2.33
N LEU A 24 -5.24 28.09 1.27
CA LEU A 24 -6.16 27.07 0.75
C LEU A 24 -5.42 25.84 0.20
N VAL A 25 -4.29 26.04 -0.48
CA VAL A 25 -3.43 24.93 -0.93
C VAL A 25 -2.89 24.14 0.26
N PHE A 26 -2.38 24.82 1.29
CA PHE A 26 -1.91 24.16 2.51
C PHE A 26 -3.03 23.40 3.25
N LEU A 27 -4.23 24.00 3.36
CA LEU A 27 -5.39 23.30 3.92
C LEU A 27 -5.79 22.10 3.04
N GLY A 28 -5.69 22.22 1.72
CA GLY A 28 -5.90 21.11 0.79
C GLY A 28 -4.94 19.95 1.03
N PHE A 29 -3.65 20.24 1.26
CA PHE A 29 -2.67 19.23 1.66
C PHE A 29 -2.96 18.64 3.04
N LEU A 30 -3.40 19.45 4.01
CA LEU A 30 -3.72 18.97 5.36
C LEU A 30 -4.92 18.02 5.39
N PHE A 31 -5.96 18.30 4.60
CA PHE A 31 -7.19 17.50 4.59
C PHE A 31 -7.13 16.28 3.66
N GLU A 32 -6.14 16.19 2.76
CA GLU A 32 -5.88 15.07 1.83
C GLU A 32 -7.11 14.55 1.05
N LYS A 33 -8.16 15.38 0.88
CA LYS A 33 -9.39 14.97 0.17
C LYS A 33 -9.18 14.76 -1.33
N LEU A 34 -8.16 15.40 -1.89
CA LEU A 34 -7.76 15.31 -3.28
C LEU A 34 -6.27 14.92 -3.34
N PRO A 35 -5.82 14.26 -4.42
CA PRO A 35 -4.40 13.98 -4.62
C PRO A 35 -3.56 15.27 -4.52
N PRO A 36 -2.37 15.25 -3.88
CA PRO A 36 -1.53 16.45 -3.74
C PRO A 36 -1.23 17.13 -5.08
N ALA A 37 -1.04 16.35 -6.14
CA ALA A 37 -0.86 16.87 -7.48
C ALA A 37 -2.05 17.73 -7.95
N ALA A 38 -3.29 17.28 -7.72
CA ALA A 38 -4.48 18.02 -8.09
C ALA A 38 -4.61 19.34 -7.31
N VAL A 39 -4.32 19.31 -6.01
CA VAL A 39 -4.33 20.51 -5.15
C VAL A 39 -3.26 21.52 -5.61
N ALA A 40 -2.04 21.04 -5.88
CA ALA A 40 -0.95 21.89 -6.35
C ALA A 40 -1.24 22.50 -7.73
N THR A 41 -1.76 21.71 -8.68
CA THR A 41 -2.12 22.19 -10.01
C THR A 41 -3.27 23.20 -9.95
N ALA A 42 -4.27 22.98 -9.09
CA ALA A 42 -5.35 23.96 -8.89
C ALA A 42 -4.84 25.29 -8.33
N GLY A 43 -3.92 25.24 -7.37
CA GLY A 43 -3.24 26.44 -6.84
C GLY A 43 -2.46 27.18 -7.93
N ALA A 44 -1.63 26.48 -8.69
CA ALA A 44 -0.86 27.05 -9.80
C ALA A 44 -1.78 27.65 -10.88
N ALA A 45 -2.87 26.97 -11.24
CA ALA A 45 -3.86 27.47 -12.17
C ALA A 45 -4.55 28.75 -11.66
N ALA A 46 -4.85 28.83 -10.36
CA ALA A 46 -5.41 30.04 -9.76
C ALA A 46 -4.43 31.23 -9.85
N PHE A 47 -3.14 31.01 -9.55
CA PHE A 47 -2.10 32.03 -9.69
C PHE A 47 -1.95 32.53 -11.14
N LEU A 48 -1.99 31.62 -12.11
CA LEU A 48 -1.89 31.95 -13.53
C LEU A 48 -3.13 32.70 -14.04
N LEU A 49 -4.34 32.24 -13.71
CA LEU A 49 -5.60 32.87 -14.12
C LEU A 49 -5.79 34.28 -13.54
N LEU A 50 -5.26 34.52 -12.34
CA LEU A 50 -5.32 35.82 -11.67
C LEU A 50 -4.18 36.76 -12.11
N GLY A 51 -3.28 36.30 -12.99
CA GLY A 51 -2.17 37.10 -13.52
C GLY A 51 -1.07 37.38 -12.50
N TYR A 52 -1.00 36.62 -11.40
CA TYR A 52 0.08 36.76 -10.41
C TYR A 52 1.38 36.12 -10.88
N VAL A 53 1.29 35.14 -11.78
CA VAL A 53 2.43 34.45 -12.40
C VAL A 53 2.17 34.41 -13.89
N THR A 54 3.19 34.69 -14.68
CA THR A 54 3.16 34.63 -16.15
C THR A 54 3.29 33.20 -16.66
N THR A 55 2.92 32.96 -17.92
CA THR A 55 3.06 31.62 -18.52
C THR A 55 4.54 31.22 -18.61
N GLU A 56 5.41 32.19 -18.89
CA GLU A 56 6.86 32.03 -18.96
C GLU A 56 7.44 31.58 -17.61
N GLU A 57 7.04 32.23 -16.50
CA GLU A 57 7.49 31.85 -15.15
C GLU A 57 7.04 30.43 -14.76
N VAL A 58 5.83 30.02 -15.15
CA VAL A 58 5.35 28.64 -14.93
C VAL A 58 6.19 27.65 -15.75
N LEU A 59 6.48 27.96 -17.00
CA LEU A 59 7.28 27.09 -17.88
C LEU A 59 8.74 26.99 -17.44
N GLU A 60 9.29 28.04 -16.83
CA GLU A 60 10.65 28.04 -16.29
C GLU A 60 10.85 26.98 -15.20
N VAL A 61 9.80 26.61 -14.45
CA VAL A 61 9.87 25.52 -13.45
C VAL A 61 10.25 24.18 -14.11
N PHE A 62 9.85 23.93 -15.35
CA PHE A 62 10.21 22.71 -16.08
C PHE A 62 11.65 22.72 -16.62
N SER A 63 12.32 23.88 -16.58
CA SER A 63 13.75 23.98 -16.90
C SER A 63 14.64 23.55 -15.73
N ASN A 64 14.06 23.34 -14.54
CA ASN A 64 14.76 22.74 -13.42
C ASN A 64 15.15 21.28 -13.76
N PRO A 65 16.41 20.87 -13.56
CA PRO A 65 16.83 19.48 -13.80
C PRO A 65 16.22 18.48 -12.81
N ALA A 66 15.72 18.92 -11.65
CA ALA A 66 15.24 18.05 -10.58
C ALA A 66 14.07 17.13 -10.99
N PRO A 67 12.98 17.60 -11.63
CA PRO A 67 11.88 16.73 -12.05
C PRO A 67 12.32 15.63 -13.04
N ILE A 68 13.18 15.96 -14.00
CA ILE A 68 13.70 14.99 -14.99
C ILE A 68 14.59 13.96 -14.30
N THR A 69 15.43 14.40 -13.36
CA THR A 69 16.27 13.54 -12.53
C THR A 69 15.43 12.55 -11.71
N ILE A 70 14.34 13.02 -11.10
CA ILE A 70 13.39 12.18 -10.36
C ILE A 70 12.74 11.14 -11.30
N ALA A 71 12.30 11.55 -12.50
CA ALA A 71 11.71 10.64 -13.47
C ALA A 71 12.69 9.54 -13.90
N ALA A 72 13.95 9.89 -14.19
CA ALA A 72 15.01 8.94 -14.49
C ALA A 72 15.26 7.96 -13.34
N MET A 73 15.20 8.41 -12.09
CA MET A 73 15.35 7.54 -10.92
C MET A 73 14.20 6.56 -10.75
N PHE A 74 12.97 6.95 -11.05
CA PHE A 74 11.85 6.00 -11.07
C PHE A 74 12.06 4.91 -12.13
N ILE A 75 12.58 5.26 -13.31
CA ILE A 75 12.94 4.30 -14.35
C ILE A 75 14.05 3.35 -13.86
N LEU A 76 15.14 3.89 -13.30
CA LEU A 76 16.24 3.08 -12.75
C LEU A 76 15.77 2.18 -11.61
N SER A 77 14.93 2.69 -10.71
CA SER A 77 14.34 1.93 -9.61
C SER A 77 13.50 0.78 -10.17
N SER A 78 12.63 1.05 -11.16
CA SER A 78 11.82 0.02 -11.80
C SER A 78 12.68 -1.01 -12.54
N ALA A 79 13.73 -0.59 -13.22
CA ALA A 79 14.65 -1.50 -13.91
C ALA A 79 15.35 -2.43 -12.91
N LEU A 80 15.82 -1.90 -11.78
CA LEU A 80 16.45 -2.71 -10.74
C LEU A 80 15.49 -3.75 -10.17
N VAL A 81 14.22 -3.38 -9.94
CA VAL A 81 13.18 -4.33 -9.53
C VAL A 81 12.96 -5.40 -10.60
N SER A 82 12.85 -5.02 -11.87
CA SER A 82 12.59 -5.94 -12.98
C SER A 82 13.75 -6.90 -13.29
N THR A 83 14.98 -6.59 -12.87
CA THR A 83 16.16 -7.45 -13.10
C THR A 83 16.26 -8.65 -12.16
N GLY A 84 15.38 -8.78 -11.16
CA GLY A 84 15.40 -9.90 -10.21
C GLY A 84 16.55 -9.85 -9.19
N VAL A 85 17.32 -8.76 -9.14
CA VAL A 85 18.37 -8.54 -8.13
C VAL A 85 17.79 -8.60 -6.72
N LEU A 86 16.56 -8.09 -6.53
CA LEU A 86 15.85 -8.14 -5.26
C LEU A 86 15.39 -9.56 -4.90
N ASP A 87 15.04 -10.42 -5.88
CA ASP A 87 14.69 -11.82 -5.63
C ASP A 87 15.90 -12.68 -5.24
N ALA A 88 17.06 -12.40 -5.85
CA ALA A 88 18.33 -13.01 -5.46
C ALA A 88 18.73 -12.59 -4.03
N ALA A 89 18.59 -11.30 -3.70
CA ALA A 89 18.83 -10.79 -2.35
C ALA A 89 17.88 -11.41 -1.33
N SER A 90 16.58 -11.52 -1.66
CA SER A 90 15.55 -12.18 -0.85
C SER A 90 15.94 -13.59 -0.44
N SER A 91 16.30 -14.41 -1.43
CA SER A 91 16.68 -15.81 -1.22
C SER A 91 17.91 -15.94 -0.32
N TYR A 92 18.89 -15.04 -0.48
CA TYR A 92 20.07 -14.98 0.37
C TYR A 92 19.75 -14.63 1.83
N PHE A 93 18.94 -13.58 2.06
CA PHE A 93 18.61 -13.13 3.41
C PHE A 93 17.73 -14.11 4.18
N VAL A 94 16.80 -14.79 3.50
CA VAL A 94 15.98 -15.85 4.11
C VAL A 94 16.87 -16.99 4.61
N GLY A 95 17.79 -17.51 3.78
CA GLY A 95 18.72 -18.57 4.19
C GLY A 95 19.67 -18.16 5.32
N LEU A 96 20.06 -16.87 5.36
CA LEU A 96 20.88 -16.34 6.45
C LEU A 96 20.09 -16.21 7.76
N SER A 97 18.79 -15.91 7.68
CA SER A 97 17.92 -15.72 8.83
C SER A 97 17.72 -17.00 9.65
N GLU A 98 17.65 -18.16 9.00
CA GLU A 98 17.52 -19.46 9.66
C GLU A 98 18.74 -19.81 10.52
N ARG A 99 19.93 -19.29 10.15
CA ARG A 99 21.18 -19.54 10.88
C ARG A 99 21.49 -18.47 11.91
N ARG A 100 21.16 -17.21 11.61
CA ARG A 100 21.56 -16.02 12.39
C ARG A 100 20.50 -14.91 12.35
N GLY A 101 19.30 -15.20 12.86
CA GLY A 101 18.13 -14.32 12.79
C GLY A 101 18.37 -12.82 13.03
N PRO A 102 18.91 -12.40 14.19
CA PRO A 102 19.17 -10.98 14.46
C PRO A 102 20.17 -10.33 13.49
N ILE A 103 21.20 -11.06 13.07
CA ILE A 103 22.23 -10.55 12.14
C ILE A 103 21.64 -10.41 10.73
N ALA A 104 20.81 -11.36 10.30
CA ALA A 104 20.13 -11.30 9.01
C ALA A 104 19.21 -10.08 8.93
N ILE A 105 18.45 -9.77 9.99
CA ILE A 105 17.64 -8.56 10.07
C ILE A 105 18.51 -7.31 9.98
N ALA A 106 19.58 -7.23 10.78
CA ALA A 106 20.46 -6.06 10.77
C ALA A 106 21.10 -5.81 9.39
N LEU A 107 21.57 -6.87 8.72
CA LEU A 107 22.14 -6.78 7.37
C LEU A 107 21.09 -6.38 6.33
N LEU A 108 19.86 -6.90 6.43
CA LEU A 108 18.78 -6.52 5.54
C LEU A 108 18.43 -5.03 5.72
N LEU A 109 18.29 -4.57 6.96
CA LEU A 109 17.99 -3.16 7.26
C LEU A 109 19.10 -2.22 6.78
N LEU A 110 20.36 -2.61 6.96
CA LEU A 110 21.50 -1.85 6.44
C LEU A 110 21.51 -1.84 4.91
N GLY A 111 21.30 -2.99 4.28
CA GLY A 111 21.22 -3.12 2.82
C GLY A 111 20.09 -2.26 2.25
N ALA A 112 18.92 -2.25 2.90
CA ALA A 112 17.80 -1.41 2.52
C ALA A 112 18.13 0.08 2.65
N ALA A 113 18.78 0.52 3.74
CA ALA A 113 19.20 1.91 3.89
C ALA A 113 20.17 2.33 2.77
N LEU A 114 21.17 1.51 2.47
CA LEU A 114 22.13 1.79 1.40
C LEU A 114 21.47 1.80 0.02
N ALA A 115 20.55 0.86 -0.23
CA ALA A 115 19.76 0.83 -1.45
C ALA A 115 18.91 2.09 -1.59
N SER A 116 18.23 2.52 -0.52
CA SER A 116 17.45 3.76 -0.48
C SER A 116 18.28 5.01 -0.77
N GLY A 117 19.58 5.01 -0.45
CA GLY A 117 20.49 6.07 -0.86
C GLY A 117 20.68 6.16 -2.37
N LEU A 118 20.23 5.18 -3.16
CA LEU A 118 20.36 5.13 -4.62
C LEU A 118 19.01 5.06 -5.35
N MET A 119 17.91 4.80 -4.64
CA MET A 119 16.58 4.60 -5.22
C MET A 119 15.47 5.07 -4.29
N ASN A 120 14.30 5.36 -4.86
CA ASN A 120 13.18 5.88 -4.07
C ASN A 120 12.69 4.89 -3.01
N ASN A 121 12.42 5.40 -1.81
CA ASN A 121 12.05 4.63 -0.63
C ASN A 121 10.78 3.76 -0.83
N THR A 122 9.75 4.29 -1.50
CA THR A 122 8.43 3.65 -1.64
C THR A 122 8.47 2.30 -2.38
N PRO A 123 8.97 2.22 -3.64
CA PRO A 123 9.05 0.94 -4.35
C PRO A 123 10.00 -0.05 -3.66
N LEU A 124 11.09 0.44 -3.06
CA LEU A 124 12.02 -0.42 -2.32
C LEU A 124 11.32 -1.13 -1.17
N VAL A 125 10.59 -0.40 -0.32
CA VAL A 125 9.89 -1.00 0.82
C VAL A 125 8.87 -2.02 0.35
N ILE A 126 8.08 -1.72 -0.69
CA ILE A 126 7.07 -2.64 -1.23
C ILE A 126 7.68 -4.00 -1.62
N VAL A 127 8.85 -3.98 -2.27
CA VAL A 127 9.54 -5.21 -2.66
C VAL A 127 10.13 -5.98 -1.47
N LEU A 128 10.53 -5.27 -0.40
CA LEU A 128 11.12 -5.87 0.79
C LEU A 128 10.07 -6.41 1.79
N ILE A 129 8.82 -5.94 1.75
CA ILE A 129 7.72 -6.43 2.61
C ILE A 129 7.60 -7.97 2.61
N PRO A 130 7.48 -8.67 1.47
CA PRO A 130 7.31 -10.12 1.47
C PRO A 130 8.52 -10.86 2.06
N ILE A 131 9.73 -10.33 1.85
CA ILE A 131 10.98 -10.88 2.39
C ILE A 131 10.98 -10.78 3.91
N ILE A 132 10.66 -9.59 4.43
CA ILE A 132 10.58 -9.33 5.87
C ILE A 132 9.48 -10.15 6.52
N SER A 133 8.31 -10.25 5.89
CA SER A 133 7.21 -11.06 6.42
C SER A 133 7.61 -12.53 6.55
N LYS A 134 8.30 -13.10 5.55
CA LYS A 134 8.84 -14.47 5.63
C LYS A 134 9.90 -14.63 6.72
N MET A 135 10.83 -13.68 6.83
CA MET A 135 11.85 -13.70 7.89
C MET A 135 11.24 -13.58 9.29
N ALA A 136 10.24 -12.71 9.47
CA ALA A 136 9.53 -12.54 10.74
C ALA A 136 8.80 -13.82 11.15
N GLN A 137 8.16 -14.51 10.19
CA GLN A 137 7.53 -15.81 10.41
C GLN A 137 8.56 -16.90 10.79
N ALA A 138 9.67 -17.00 10.05
CA ALA A 138 10.74 -17.96 10.34
C ALA A 138 11.34 -17.76 11.75
N LEU A 139 11.46 -16.50 12.18
CA LEU A 139 11.98 -16.11 13.48
C LEU A 139 10.92 -16.05 14.59
N LYS A 140 9.65 -16.33 14.27
CA LYS A 140 8.50 -16.26 15.20
C LYS A 140 8.38 -14.91 15.93
N ILE A 141 8.67 -13.82 15.24
CA ILE A 141 8.52 -12.44 15.73
C ILE A 141 7.41 -11.72 14.97
N ALA A 142 6.82 -10.69 15.59
CA ALA A 142 5.84 -9.84 14.95
C ALA A 142 6.45 -9.08 13.74
N SER A 143 5.81 -9.13 12.57
CA SER A 143 6.30 -8.47 11.34
C SER A 143 6.47 -6.96 11.53
N SER A 144 5.57 -6.33 12.29
CA SER A 144 5.66 -4.90 12.67
C SER A 144 6.99 -4.53 13.34
N ARG A 145 7.63 -5.45 14.09
CA ARG A 145 8.93 -5.22 14.73
C ARG A 145 10.12 -5.18 13.76
N VAL A 146 9.91 -5.52 12.49
CA VAL A 146 10.94 -5.48 11.45
C VAL A 146 10.55 -4.52 10.32
N LEU A 147 9.26 -4.48 9.96
CA LEU A 147 8.73 -3.57 8.94
C LEU A 147 8.84 -2.09 9.34
N ILE A 148 8.57 -1.75 10.60
CA ILE A 148 8.70 -0.36 11.08
C ILE A 148 10.19 0.07 11.02
N PRO A 149 11.16 -0.69 11.59
CA PRO A 149 12.57 -0.40 11.39
C PRO A 149 13.00 -0.31 9.93
N LEU A 150 12.47 -1.17 9.04
CA LEU A 150 12.76 -1.08 7.61
C LEU A 150 12.36 0.29 7.06
N SER A 151 11.14 0.74 7.34
CA SER A 151 10.63 2.02 6.85
C SER A 151 11.53 3.18 7.31
N TYR A 152 11.89 3.22 8.60
CA TYR A 152 12.79 4.25 9.11
C TYR A 152 14.20 4.17 8.51
N MET A 153 14.78 2.97 8.39
CA MET A 153 16.10 2.78 7.80
C MET A 153 16.14 3.15 6.31
N ALA A 154 15.06 2.87 5.56
CA ALA A 154 14.92 3.32 4.18
C ALA A 154 14.84 4.86 4.10
N ILE A 155 14.02 5.49 4.93
CA ILE A 155 13.92 6.97 4.97
C ILE A 155 15.26 7.61 5.31
N LEU A 156 15.95 7.13 6.35
CA LEU A 156 17.27 7.63 6.75
C LEU A 156 18.32 7.35 5.67
N GLY A 157 18.28 6.19 5.05
CA GLY A 157 19.15 5.82 3.93
C GLY A 157 19.02 6.76 2.73
N GLY A 158 17.79 7.18 2.41
CA GLY A 158 17.53 8.15 1.33
C GLY A 158 18.19 9.51 1.56
N THR A 159 18.56 9.85 2.80
CA THR A 159 19.26 11.10 3.11
C THR A 159 20.77 11.05 2.84
N LEU A 160 21.33 9.89 2.52
CA LEU A 160 22.77 9.72 2.31
C LEU A 160 23.28 10.38 1.02
N THR A 161 22.42 10.55 0.02
CA THR A 161 22.81 11.10 -1.28
C THR A 161 21.81 12.13 -1.75
N LEU A 162 22.23 12.97 -2.71
CA LEU A 162 21.35 13.89 -3.40
C LEU A 162 20.16 13.19 -4.08
N ILE A 163 20.38 11.96 -4.56
CA ILE A 163 19.40 11.22 -5.35
C ILE A 163 18.49 10.30 -4.54
N GLY A 164 18.81 10.07 -3.26
CA GLY A 164 18.08 9.13 -2.44
C GLY A 164 16.64 9.56 -2.13
N THR A 165 16.34 10.87 -2.21
CA THR A 165 14.96 11.37 -2.08
C THR A 165 14.66 12.51 -3.05
N SER A 166 13.39 12.60 -3.47
CA SER A 166 12.87 13.72 -4.26
C SER A 166 12.99 15.07 -3.53
N THR A 167 12.97 15.07 -2.20
CA THR A 167 13.14 16.29 -1.39
C THR A 167 14.54 16.88 -1.53
N ASN A 168 15.58 16.04 -1.54
CA ASN A 168 16.97 16.51 -1.72
C ASN A 168 17.16 17.17 -3.10
N LEU A 169 16.62 16.57 -4.15
CA LEU A 169 16.63 17.14 -5.50
C LEU A 169 15.81 18.44 -5.60
N LEU A 170 14.70 18.54 -4.88
CA LEU A 170 13.92 19.77 -4.83
C LEU A 170 14.71 20.91 -4.17
N ILE A 171 15.38 20.64 -3.05
CA ILE A 171 16.21 21.63 -2.35
C ILE A 171 17.36 22.10 -3.24
N ASP A 172 18.09 21.17 -3.86
CA ASP A 172 19.17 21.49 -4.80
C ASP A 172 18.66 22.31 -6.00
N GLY A 173 17.52 21.93 -6.56
CA GLY A 173 16.88 22.66 -7.65
C GLY A 173 16.46 24.09 -7.26
N VAL A 174 16.02 24.32 -6.02
CA VAL A 174 15.72 25.68 -5.50
C VAL A 174 17.02 26.46 -5.26
N ALA A 175 18.02 25.85 -4.64
CA ALA A 175 19.30 26.47 -4.36
C ALA A 175 20.00 26.96 -5.65
N GLN A 176 19.97 26.16 -6.72
CA GLN A 176 20.53 26.55 -8.01
C GLN A 176 19.81 27.75 -8.64
N ARG A 177 18.48 27.87 -8.47
CA ARG A 177 17.72 29.04 -8.95
C ARG A 177 18.10 30.33 -8.19
N GLU A 178 18.49 30.21 -6.93
CA GLU A 178 19.02 31.31 -6.11
C GLU A 178 20.51 31.61 -6.38
N GLY A 179 21.12 30.97 -7.39
CA GLY A 179 22.51 31.21 -7.80
C GLY A 179 23.56 30.45 -6.99
N MET A 180 23.16 29.46 -6.18
CA MET A 180 24.10 28.57 -5.49
C MET A 180 24.67 27.51 -6.46
N GLU A 181 25.86 27.00 -6.15
CA GLU A 181 26.41 25.88 -6.92
C GLU A 181 25.58 24.60 -6.74
N PRO A 182 25.45 23.77 -7.80
CA PRO A 182 24.77 22.47 -7.70
C PRO A 182 25.38 21.58 -6.62
N MET A 183 24.53 20.98 -5.80
CA MET A 183 24.97 20.08 -4.75
C MET A 183 25.66 18.85 -5.34
N ARG A 184 26.77 18.43 -4.73
CA ARG A 184 27.46 17.19 -5.13
C ARG A 184 26.68 15.98 -4.63
N MET A 185 26.75 14.88 -5.38
CA MET A 185 26.09 13.61 -5.07
C MET A 185 26.20 13.16 -3.60
N LEU A 186 27.39 13.33 -3.00
CA LEU A 186 27.72 12.88 -1.64
C LEU A 186 27.86 14.03 -0.64
N GLU A 187 27.39 15.23 -0.97
CA GLU A 187 27.49 16.39 -0.09
C GLU A 187 26.62 16.22 1.17
N LEU A 188 25.50 15.53 1.03
CA LEU A 188 24.62 15.18 2.16
C LEU A 188 25.13 14.00 3.00
N LEU A 189 26.08 13.21 2.48
CA LEU A 189 26.57 11.99 3.11
C LEU A 189 26.97 12.14 4.59
N PRO A 190 27.76 13.15 5.01
CA PRO A 190 28.14 13.27 6.42
C PRO A 190 26.92 13.48 7.34
N PHE A 191 25.95 14.29 6.92
CA PHE A 191 24.74 14.56 7.69
C PHE A 191 23.79 13.36 7.70
N GLY A 192 23.59 12.75 6.52
CA GLY A 192 22.79 11.54 6.38
C GLY A 192 23.37 10.37 7.15
N LEU A 193 24.71 10.24 7.21
CA LEU A 193 25.37 9.19 7.97
C LEU A 193 25.15 9.37 9.48
N VAL A 194 25.24 10.59 9.99
CA VAL A 194 24.92 10.88 11.40
C VAL A 194 23.45 10.54 11.68
N ALA A 195 22.52 10.96 10.83
CA ALA A 195 21.11 10.66 10.98
C ALA A 195 20.84 9.14 10.93
N LEU A 196 21.47 8.43 10.00
CA LEU A 196 21.35 6.97 9.86
C LEU A 196 21.90 6.23 11.07
N VAL A 197 23.07 6.63 11.56
CA VAL A 197 23.69 6.00 12.74
C VAL A 197 22.86 6.26 13.99
N VAL A 198 22.46 7.51 14.23
CA VAL A 198 21.65 7.88 15.40
C VAL A 198 20.28 7.23 15.33
N GLY A 199 19.60 7.29 14.18
CA GLY A 199 18.30 6.66 13.99
C GLY A 199 18.37 5.12 14.08
N GLY A 200 19.39 4.51 13.49
CA GLY A 200 19.66 3.07 13.59
C GLY A 200 19.94 2.63 15.02
N LEU A 201 20.75 3.38 15.77
CA LEU A 201 20.99 3.14 17.21
C LEU A 201 19.71 3.33 18.02
N THR A 202 18.91 4.34 17.71
CA THR A 202 17.61 4.59 18.36
C THR A 202 16.68 3.39 18.16
N LEU A 203 16.56 2.88 16.93
CA LEU A 203 15.78 1.68 16.63
C LEU A 203 16.34 0.44 17.32
N LEU A 204 17.66 0.30 17.39
CA LEU A 204 18.30 -0.84 18.06
C LEU A 204 18.03 -0.83 19.58
N LEU A 205 18.12 0.34 20.21
CA LEU A 205 18.02 0.49 21.67
C LEU A 205 16.56 0.58 22.14
N LEU A 206 15.75 1.39 21.48
CA LEU A 206 14.38 1.67 21.88
C LEU A 206 13.37 0.78 21.15
N GLY A 207 13.70 0.27 19.96
CA GLY A 207 12.80 -0.55 19.15
C GLY A 207 12.23 -1.78 19.88
N PRO A 208 13.05 -2.59 20.59
CA PRO A 208 12.55 -3.75 21.34
C PRO A 208 11.50 -3.39 22.41
N ARG A 209 11.50 -2.14 22.89
CA ARG A 209 10.64 -1.66 23.98
C ARG A 209 9.44 -0.85 23.49
N LEU A 210 9.62 -0.05 22.44
CA LEU A 210 8.60 0.86 21.90
C LEU A 210 7.81 0.26 20.74
N LEU A 211 8.38 -0.68 19.97
CA LEU A 211 7.70 -1.18 18.78
C LEU A 211 6.53 -2.08 19.18
N PRO A 212 5.33 -1.81 18.62
CA PRO A 212 4.17 -2.60 18.93
C PRO A 212 4.36 -4.04 18.44
N ALA A 213 3.83 -4.99 19.20
CA ALA A 213 3.86 -6.41 18.85
C ALA A 213 2.58 -6.80 18.11
N HIS A 214 2.31 -6.16 16.98
CA HIS A 214 1.23 -6.63 16.12
C HIS A 214 1.75 -7.80 15.30
N MET A 215 1.25 -9.00 15.56
CA MET A 215 1.28 -10.13 14.61
C MET A 215 0.28 -9.91 13.45
N GLY A 216 -0.12 -8.65 13.21
CA GLY A 216 -0.72 -8.24 11.96
C GLY A 216 0.34 -8.35 10.88
N SER A 217 0.08 -9.30 9.99
CA SER A 217 0.67 -9.43 8.67
C SER A 217 1.15 -8.07 8.16
N GLY A 218 2.45 -7.96 7.86
CA GLY A 218 2.77 -7.31 6.60
C GLY A 218 2.07 -8.16 5.58
N GLU A 219 0.86 -7.75 5.20
CA GLU A 219 0.15 -8.27 4.05
C GLU A 219 1.12 -8.07 2.90
N ALA A 220 1.96 -9.09 2.70
CA ALA A 220 2.16 -9.59 1.37
C ALA A 220 0.79 -9.51 0.71
N ILE A 221 0.76 -8.94 -0.48
CA ILE A 221 -0.31 -9.13 -1.43
C ILE A 221 -0.40 -10.66 -1.62
N ASP A 222 -1.09 -11.28 -0.68
CA ASP A 222 -1.41 -12.68 -0.59
C ASP A 222 -2.93 -12.62 -0.67
N ASP A 223 -3.44 -12.91 -1.86
CA ASP A 223 -4.87 -13.02 -2.16
C ASP A 223 -5.61 -13.89 -1.13
N SER A 224 -4.89 -14.66 -0.31
CA SER A 224 -5.39 -15.48 0.79
C SER A 224 -5.89 -14.71 2.02
N ALA A 225 -5.44 -13.47 2.26
CA ALA A 225 -5.71 -12.73 3.50
C ALA A 225 -7.02 -11.93 3.49
N THR A 226 -7.47 -11.45 2.32
CA THR A 226 -8.76 -10.76 2.22
C THR A 226 -9.88 -11.80 2.22
N GLN A 227 -10.46 -12.05 3.40
CA GLN A 227 -11.62 -12.92 3.53
C GLN A 227 -12.88 -12.15 3.14
N PHE A 228 -13.55 -12.62 2.10
CA PHE A 228 -14.86 -12.16 1.69
C PHE A 228 -15.92 -13.02 2.36
N MET A 229 -16.95 -12.38 2.90
CA MET A 229 -18.19 -13.06 3.25
C MET A 229 -19.01 -13.24 1.98
N SER A 230 -19.42 -14.47 1.69
CA SER A 230 -20.21 -14.79 0.49
C SER A 230 -21.21 -15.89 0.78
N GLU A 231 -22.16 -16.03 -0.14
CA GLU A 231 -23.22 -17.01 -0.09
C GLU A 231 -23.14 -17.94 -1.30
N VAL A 232 -23.43 -19.21 -1.08
CA VAL A 232 -23.52 -20.20 -2.15
C VAL A 232 -24.79 -21.00 -2.00
N LYS A 233 -25.50 -21.17 -3.11
CA LYS A 233 -26.70 -22.00 -3.18
C LYS A 233 -26.31 -23.39 -3.67
N ILE A 234 -26.72 -24.42 -2.93
CA ILE A 234 -26.47 -25.81 -3.28
C ILE A 234 -27.44 -26.24 -4.39
N LEU A 235 -26.90 -26.70 -5.52
CA LEU A 235 -27.68 -27.19 -6.65
C LEU A 235 -27.94 -28.70 -6.52
N ALA A 236 -28.99 -29.17 -7.21
CA ALA A 236 -29.27 -30.60 -7.29
C ALA A 236 -28.09 -31.34 -7.99
N PRO A 237 -27.75 -32.56 -7.57
CA PRO A 237 -26.79 -33.39 -8.28
C PRO A 237 -27.22 -33.58 -9.75
N ALA A 238 -26.25 -33.53 -10.67
CA ALA A 238 -26.52 -33.76 -12.09
C ALA A 238 -27.16 -35.14 -12.30
N GLY A 239 -28.38 -35.18 -12.86
CA GLY A 239 -29.13 -36.41 -13.15
C GLY A 239 -30.27 -36.74 -12.18
N THR A 240 -30.54 -35.90 -11.18
CA THR A 240 -31.72 -36.04 -10.29
C THR A 240 -32.74 -34.93 -10.55
N GLU A 241 -33.97 -35.31 -10.89
CA GLU A 241 -35.13 -34.39 -11.11
C GLU A 241 -35.77 -33.90 -9.79
N ALA A 242 -35.20 -34.25 -8.64
CA ALA A 242 -35.75 -33.86 -7.34
C ALA A 242 -35.43 -32.38 -7.05
N GLU A 243 -36.43 -31.51 -7.15
CA GLU A 243 -36.32 -30.08 -6.83
C GLU A 243 -36.06 -29.81 -5.33
N THR A 244 -36.32 -30.80 -4.46
CA THR A 244 -36.09 -30.74 -3.01
C THR A 244 -35.71 -32.13 -2.48
N GLY A 245 -34.54 -32.23 -1.84
CA GLY A 245 -34.05 -33.49 -1.26
C GLY A 245 -32.65 -33.36 -0.67
N SER A 246 -32.26 -34.31 0.18
CA SER A 246 -30.88 -34.42 0.67
C SER A 246 -29.95 -34.70 -0.51
N THR A 247 -28.84 -34.00 -0.58
CA THR A 247 -27.79 -34.26 -1.58
C THR A 247 -26.93 -35.48 -1.21
N GLY A 248 -27.14 -36.06 -0.01
CA GLY A 248 -26.34 -37.14 0.54
C GLY A 248 -24.88 -36.75 0.83
N ARG A 249 -24.58 -35.45 0.83
CA ARG A 249 -23.24 -34.90 1.09
C ARG A 249 -23.22 -34.16 2.42
N PRO A 250 -22.33 -34.54 3.34
CA PRO A 250 -22.14 -33.80 4.58
C PRO A 250 -21.49 -32.44 4.33
N LEU A 251 -21.73 -31.49 5.22
CA LEU A 251 -21.11 -30.16 5.22
C LEU A 251 -19.57 -30.23 5.24
N SER A 252 -19.00 -31.31 5.78
CA SER A 252 -17.56 -31.56 5.77
C SER A 252 -16.97 -31.57 4.36
N ASP A 253 -17.72 -32.07 3.36
CA ASP A 253 -17.23 -32.14 1.98
C ASP A 253 -17.11 -30.75 1.35
N PHE A 254 -18.09 -29.89 1.65
CA PHE A 254 -18.04 -28.47 1.27
C PHE A 254 -16.88 -27.75 1.95
N SER A 255 -16.73 -27.96 3.27
CA SER A 255 -15.66 -27.34 4.07
C SER A 255 -14.26 -27.82 3.65
N ALA A 256 -14.15 -29.07 3.17
CA ALA A 256 -12.90 -29.66 2.70
C ALA A 256 -12.46 -29.14 1.32
N LEU A 257 -13.42 -28.84 0.44
CA LEU A 257 -13.14 -28.32 -0.91
C LEU A 257 -12.48 -26.95 -0.89
N SER A 258 -12.84 -26.11 0.07
CA SER A 258 -12.45 -24.71 0.07
C SER A 258 -11.70 -24.28 1.34
N LYS A 259 -11.46 -25.16 2.33
CA LYS A 259 -10.91 -24.77 3.66
C LYS A 259 -11.65 -23.58 4.30
N THR A 260 -12.87 -23.31 3.86
CA THR A 260 -13.64 -22.12 4.21
C THR A 260 -14.28 -22.30 5.57
N ARG A 261 -14.35 -21.21 6.32
CA ARG A 261 -15.12 -21.20 7.58
C ARG A 261 -16.59 -20.95 7.25
N VAL A 262 -17.41 -21.98 7.42
CA VAL A 262 -18.88 -21.86 7.32
C VAL A 262 -19.40 -21.13 8.56
N LEU A 263 -20.18 -20.07 8.35
CA LEU A 263 -20.78 -19.26 9.40
C LEU A 263 -22.19 -19.74 9.76
N GLY A 264 -22.93 -20.23 8.78
CA GLY A 264 -24.31 -20.68 8.98
C GLY A 264 -24.92 -21.23 7.70
N ILE A 265 -26.02 -21.95 7.87
CA ILE A 265 -26.78 -22.57 6.77
C ILE A 265 -28.22 -22.11 6.91
N LEU A 266 -28.79 -21.66 5.80
CA LEU A 266 -30.20 -21.30 5.67
C LEU A 266 -30.89 -22.33 4.78
N ARG A 267 -31.88 -23.03 5.36
CA ARG A 267 -32.74 -23.96 4.64
C ARG A 267 -34.13 -23.35 4.58
N GLY A 268 -34.47 -22.70 3.47
CA GLY A 268 -35.66 -21.87 3.38
C GLY A 268 -35.62 -20.73 4.42
N THR A 269 -36.48 -20.79 5.43
CA THR A 269 -36.54 -19.81 6.53
C THR A 269 -35.83 -20.26 7.81
N GLU A 270 -35.38 -21.52 7.88
CA GLU A 270 -34.75 -22.08 9.07
C GLU A 270 -33.23 -21.84 9.07
N ARG A 271 -32.70 -21.41 10.22
CA ARG A 271 -31.26 -21.25 10.45
C ARG A 271 -30.71 -22.49 11.13
N LEU A 272 -29.86 -23.22 10.42
CA LEU A 272 -29.20 -24.41 10.92
C LEU A 272 -27.78 -24.08 11.39
N LYS A 273 -27.34 -24.72 12.47
CA LYS A 273 -25.95 -24.64 12.93
C LYS A 273 -25.07 -25.47 11.98
N PRO A 274 -23.89 -24.96 11.59
CA PRO A 274 -22.99 -25.66 10.69
C PRO A 274 -22.25 -26.78 11.44
N GLU A 275 -22.89 -27.94 11.56
CA GLU A 275 -22.27 -29.16 12.09
C GLU A 275 -21.63 -29.97 10.95
N PRO A 276 -20.44 -30.56 11.13
CA PRO A 276 -19.74 -31.26 10.05
C PRO A 276 -20.53 -32.42 9.44
N GLU A 277 -21.34 -33.09 10.26
CA GLU A 277 -22.16 -34.25 9.90
C GLU A 277 -23.50 -33.86 9.25
N LEU A 278 -23.83 -32.56 9.21
CA LEU A 278 -25.10 -32.09 8.67
C LEU A 278 -25.16 -32.33 7.16
N GLU A 279 -26.18 -33.06 6.72
CA GLU A 279 -26.44 -33.27 5.29
C GLU A 279 -26.99 -32.01 4.61
N LEU A 280 -26.31 -31.61 3.54
CA LEU A 280 -26.72 -30.51 2.68
C LEU A 280 -27.90 -30.92 1.81
N HIS A 281 -28.91 -30.06 1.72
CA HIS A 281 -30.06 -30.24 0.84
C HIS A 281 -29.99 -29.32 -0.37
N THR A 282 -30.66 -29.71 -1.45
CA THR A 282 -30.85 -28.83 -2.61
C THR A 282 -31.56 -27.55 -2.17
N ASN A 283 -31.08 -26.41 -2.69
CA ASN A 283 -31.48 -25.05 -2.32
C ASN A 283 -31.05 -24.56 -0.92
N ASP A 284 -30.24 -25.32 -0.16
CA ASP A 284 -29.58 -24.77 1.02
C ASP A 284 -28.69 -23.58 0.61
N LEU A 285 -28.72 -22.53 1.42
CA LEU A 285 -27.86 -21.35 1.28
C LEU A 285 -26.80 -21.40 2.37
N VAL A 286 -25.55 -21.60 1.97
CA VAL A 286 -24.42 -21.67 2.89
C VAL A 286 -23.72 -20.32 2.91
N ILE A 287 -23.59 -19.74 4.11
CA ILE A 287 -22.88 -18.48 4.35
C ILE A 287 -21.49 -18.82 4.87
N PHE A 288 -20.45 -18.31 4.24
CA PHE A 288 -19.07 -18.66 4.56
C PHE A 288 -18.10 -17.50 4.34
N HIS A 289 -16.93 -17.60 4.98
CA HIS A 289 -15.77 -16.77 4.68
C HIS A 289 -14.83 -17.52 3.74
N ALA A 290 -14.44 -16.87 2.64
CA ALA A 290 -13.50 -17.40 1.65
C ALA A 290 -12.56 -16.31 1.14
N ASN A 291 -11.36 -16.71 0.73
CA ASN A 291 -10.49 -15.85 -0.05
C ASN A 291 -10.86 -15.88 -1.55
N GLN A 292 -10.19 -15.04 -2.37
CA GLN A 292 -10.51 -14.92 -3.79
C GLN A 292 -10.31 -16.24 -4.55
N SER A 293 -9.25 -17.00 -4.28
CA SER A 293 -8.96 -18.28 -4.95
C SER A 293 -10.02 -19.34 -4.64
N GLU A 294 -10.51 -19.38 -3.40
CA GLU A 294 -11.58 -20.27 -2.95
C GLU A 294 -12.93 -19.91 -3.60
N LEU A 295 -13.25 -18.62 -3.72
CA LEU A 295 -14.47 -18.16 -4.41
C LEU A 295 -14.46 -18.56 -5.89
N LEU A 296 -13.31 -18.43 -6.58
CA LEU A 296 -13.17 -18.85 -7.97
C LEU A 296 -13.33 -20.37 -8.12
N THR A 297 -12.76 -21.13 -7.18
CA THR A 297 -12.90 -22.60 -7.16
C THR A 297 -14.36 -23.02 -6.99
N LEU A 298 -15.11 -22.34 -6.12
CA LEU A 298 -16.53 -22.61 -5.90
C LEU A 298 -17.41 -22.19 -7.09
N ARG A 299 -17.08 -21.07 -7.76
CA ARG A 299 -17.80 -20.59 -8.95
C ARG A 299 -17.73 -21.58 -10.11
N ASP A 300 -16.57 -22.23 -10.28
CA ASP A 300 -16.33 -23.13 -11.41
C ASP A 300 -16.84 -24.57 -11.13
N HIS A 301 -17.38 -24.82 -9.93
CA HIS A 301 -17.89 -26.13 -9.54
C HIS A 301 -19.38 -26.31 -9.92
N PRO A 302 -19.76 -27.41 -10.60
CA PRO A 302 -21.08 -27.56 -11.22
C PRO A 302 -22.25 -27.66 -10.23
N ASN A 303 -21.98 -27.99 -8.96
CA ASN A 303 -23.02 -28.19 -7.94
C ASN A 303 -23.28 -26.94 -7.08
N TYR A 304 -22.60 -25.84 -7.36
CA TYR A 304 -22.62 -24.64 -6.52
C TYR A 304 -22.94 -23.42 -7.38
N LEU A 305 -23.92 -22.63 -6.94
CA LEU A 305 -24.19 -21.34 -7.55
C LEU A 305 -23.75 -20.25 -6.59
N LEU A 306 -22.61 -19.62 -6.90
CA LEU A 306 -22.07 -18.51 -6.13
C LEU A 306 -22.80 -17.21 -6.50
N GLY A 307 -23.27 -16.46 -5.51
CA GLY A 307 -23.95 -15.19 -5.75
C GLY A 307 -24.59 -14.60 -4.51
N TYR A 308 -25.03 -13.35 -4.60
CA TYR A 308 -25.79 -12.69 -3.53
C TYR A 308 -27.28 -12.98 -3.72
N PHE A 309 -27.86 -13.85 -2.88
CA PHE A 309 -29.25 -14.26 -3.03
C PHE A 309 -30.14 -13.38 -2.15
N LYS A 310 -30.56 -12.24 -2.70
CA LYS A 310 -31.32 -11.17 -2.00
C LYS A 310 -32.72 -11.58 -1.49
N THR A 311 -33.07 -12.86 -1.44
CA THR A 311 -34.48 -13.29 -1.46
C THR A 311 -35.04 -13.86 -0.14
N LEU A 312 -34.31 -13.86 0.99
CA LEU A 312 -34.85 -14.50 2.21
C LEU A 312 -34.74 -13.69 3.52
N LEU A 313 -34.10 -12.52 3.52
CA LEU A 313 -34.10 -11.63 4.71
C LEU A 313 -35.26 -10.63 4.75
N ALA A 314 -36.06 -10.52 3.68
CA ALA A 314 -37.19 -9.58 3.62
C ALA A 314 -38.49 -10.08 4.25
N SER A 315 -38.57 -11.36 4.67
CA SER A 315 -39.80 -11.96 5.22
C SER A 315 -39.72 -12.29 6.72
N ALA A 316 -38.68 -11.84 7.43
CA ALA A 316 -38.54 -12.05 8.88
C ALA A 316 -39.04 -10.87 9.73
N ASP A 317 -39.65 -9.86 9.10
CA ASP A 317 -40.15 -8.64 9.74
C ASP A 317 -41.67 -8.41 9.52
N GLN A 318 -42.44 -9.50 9.35
CA GLN A 318 -43.91 -9.50 9.47
C GLN A 318 -44.39 -10.61 10.40
#